data_AF-A0A2P4SF86-F1
#
_entry.id   AF-A0A2P4SF86-F1
#
_cell.length_a   1.000
_cell.length_b   1.000
_cell.length_c   1.000
_cell.angle_alpha   90.00
_cell.angle_beta   90.00
_cell.angle_gamma   90.00
#
_symmetry.space_group_name_H-M   'P 1'
#
loop_
_entity.id
_entity.type
_entity.pdbx_description
1 polymer ?
#
loop_
_entity_poly.entity_id
_entity_poly.type
_entity_poly.pdbx_seq_one_letter_code
_entity_poly.pdbx_strand_id
1 'polypeptide(L)'
;LANIPLTPETQRDQERRIRREIANSNERRRMQSINAGFQSLKTLIPHTDGEKLSKAAILQQTAEYIFSLEQEKTRLLQQNTQLKRFIQEFSGSSPKRRRAEDKDEGIGSPDIWEDEKAEDLRREMIELRQQLDKERSVRMMLEEQVRSLEAHMYPEKLKVIAQQVQLQQQQEQVRLLHQEKLEREQQIRTQ
;
A
#
# COMPACT_ATOMS: atom_id res chain seq x y z
N LEU A 1 3.28 -72.84 33.20
CA LEU A 1 1.95 -72.65 32.59
C LEU A 1 1.92 -73.49 31.32
N ALA A 2 1.16 -74.59 31.33
CA ALA A 2 1.17 -75.57 30.24
C ALA A 2 0.62 -74.96 28.95
N ASN A 3 1.34 -75.14 27.85
CA ASN A 3 0.97 -74.70 26.51
C ASN A 3 -0.02 -75.72 25.92
N ILE A 4 -1.29 -75.65 26.34
CA ILE A 4 -2.36 -76.52 25.83
C ILE A 4 -2.67 -76.06 24.40
N PRO A 5 -2.55 -76.92 23.37
CA PRO A 5 -2.87 -76.53 22.00
C PRO A 5 -4.34 -76.11 21.90
N LEU A 6 -4.58 -74.89 21.40
CA LEU A 6 -5.91 -74.40 21.05
C LEU A 6 -6.59 -75.39 20.10
N THR A 7 -7.80 -75.86 20.44
CA THR A 7 -8.59 -76.70 19.55
C THR A 7 -8.86 -75.95 18.23
N PRO A 8 -9.01 -76.63 17.08
CA PRO A 8 -9.26 -75.98 15.78
C PRO A 8 -10.47 -75.02 15.80
N GLU A 9 -11.46 -75.26 16.65
CA GLU A 9 -12.59 -74.34 16.89
C GLU A 9 -12.15 -73.05 17.58
N THR A 10 -11.35 -73.14 18.66
CA THR A 10 -10.83 -71.96 19.35
C THR A 10 -9.87 -71.14 18.49
N GLN A 11 -9.11 -71.76 17.57
CA GLN A 11 -8.27 -71.05 16.60
C GLN A 11 -9.12 -70.22 15.61
N ARG A 12 -10.21 -70.80 15.09
CA ARG A 12 -11.15 -70.08 14.21
C ARG A 12 -11.85 -68.94 14.92
N ASP A 13 -12.20 -69.10 16.20
CA ASP A 13 -12.80 -68.04 17.00
C ASP A 13 -11.81 -66.93 17.33
N GLN A 14 -10.55 -67.27 17.62
CA GLN A 14 -9.48 -66.30 17.79
C GLN A 14 -9.24 -65.51 16.50
N GLU A 15 -9.23 -66.16 15.34
CA GLU A 15 -9.08 -65.48 14.05
C GLU A 15 -10.27 -64.55 13.75
N ARG A 16 -11.52 -65.00 14.03
CA ARG A 16 -12.70 -64.15 13.93
C ARG A 16 -12.61 -62.93 14.85
N ARG A 17 -12.10 -63.12 16.07
CA ARG A 17 -11.88 -62.03 17.02
C ARG A 17 -10.85 -61.04 16.51
N ILE A 18 -9.70 -61.50 16.01
CA ILE A 18 -8.66 -60.65 15.43
C ILE A 18 -9.21 -59.84 14.25
N ARG A 19 -9.97 -60.47 13.33
CA ARG A 19 -10.59 -59.78 12.19
C ARG A 19 -11.56 -58.68 12.65
N ARG A 20 -12.35 -58.93 13.69
CA ARG A 20 -13.24 -57.92 14.30
C ARG A 20 -12.45 -56.78 14.95
N GLU A 21 -11.37 -57.09 15.66
CA GLU A 21 -10.52 -56.08 16.30
C GLU A 21 -9.84 -55.17 15.27
N ILE A 22 -9.36 -55.72 14.15
CA ILE A 22 -8.80 -54.94 13.03
C ILE A 22 -9.88 -54.02 12.43
N ALA A 23 -11.07 -54.54 12.15
CA ALA A 23 -12.18 -53.76 11.61
C ALA A 23 -12.57 -52.59 12.55
N ASN A 24 -12.68 -52.86 13.85
CA ASN A 24 -12.99 -51.84 14.87
C ASN A 24 -11.89 -50.78 14.97
N SER A 25 -10.62 -51.19 14.91
CA SER A 25 -9.47 -50.29 14.91
C SER A 25 -9.49 -49.36 13.69
N ASN A 26 -9.80 -49.91 12.51
CA ASN A 26 -9.92 -49.14 11.28
C ASN A 26 -11.06 -48.12 11.35
N GLU A 27 -12.24 -48.51 11.86
CA GLU A 27 -13.35 -47.56 11.99
C GLU A 27 -13.04 -46.45 13.01
N ARG A 28 -12.37 -46.77 14.12
CA ARG A 28 -11.91 -45.77 15.08
C ARG A 28 -10.97 -44.75 14.43
N ARG A 29 -10.01 -45.22 13.63
CA ARG A 29 -9.09 -44.34 12.89
C ARG A 29 -9.84 -43.47 11.89
N ARG A 30 -10.76 -44.05 11.12
CA ARG A 30 -11.63 -43.30 10.20
C ARG A 30 -12.37 -42.19 10.94
N MET A 31 -12.94 -42.49 12.11
CA MET A 31 -13.71 -41.52 12.89
C MET A 31 -12.87 -40.42 13.51
N GLN A 32 -11.64 -40.75 13.94
CA GLN A 32 -10.66 -39.75 14.36
C GLN A 32 -10.30 -38.79 13.21
N SER A 33 -10.04 -39.31 12.01
CA SER A 33 -9.75 -38.50 10.82
C SER A 33 -10.91 -37.56 10.47
N ILE A 34 -12.14 -38.08 10.46
CA ILE A 34 -13.34 -37.25 10.21
C ILE A 34 -13.48 -36.17 11.27
N ASN A 35 -13.32 -36.50 12.56
CA ASN A 35 -13.43 -35.52 13.63
C ASN A 35 -12.33 -34.44 13.55
N ALA A 36 -11.10 -34.81 13.16
CA ALA A 36 -10.04 -33.85 12.91
C ALA A 36 -10.41 -32.89 11.77
N GLY A 37 -10.94 -33.42 10.66
CA GLY A 37 -11.44 -32.60 9.55
C GLY A 37 -12.51 -31.60 9.97
N PHE A 38 -13.46 -32.00 10.83
CA PHE A 38 -14.45 -31.07 11.39
C PHE A 38 -13.84 -29.96 12.23
N GLN A 39 -12.79 -30.25 13.01
CA GLN A 39 -12.10 -29.21 13.78
C GLN A 39 -11.36 -28.23 12.87
N SER A 40 -10.65 -28.73 11.86
CA SER A 40 -10.01 -27.86 10.87
C SER A 40 -11.02 -26.99 10.13
N LEU A 41 -12.14 -27.57 9.68
CA LEU A 41 -13.18 -26.82 9.00
C LEU A 41 -13.77 -25.71 9.88
N LYS A 42 -14.00 -26.01 11.16
CA LYS A 42 -14.48 -25.03 12.13
C LYS A 42 -13.55 -23.81 12.20
N THR A 43 -12.23 -23.99 12.18
CA THR A 43 -11.27 -22.86 12.24
C THR A 43 -11.32 -21.92 11.03
N LEU A 44 -11.88 -22.36 9.90
CA LEU A 44 -11.93 -21.59 8.65
C LEU A 44 -13.22 -20.78 8.49
N ILE A 45 -14.26 -21.11 9.26
CA ILE A 45 -15.53 -20.38 9.23
C ILE A 45 -15.54 -19.29 10.30
N PRO A 46 -16.19 -18.14 10.07
CA PRO A 46 -16.35 -17.11 11.10
C PRO A 46 -17.15 -17.65 12.28
N HIS A 47 -16.53 -17.69 13.47
CA HIS A 47 -17.17 -18.09 14.72
C HIS A 47 -16.41 -17.47 15.90
N THR A 48 -16.99 -17.53 17.10
CA THR A 48 -16.31 -17.04 18.31
C THR A 48 -15.38 -18.09 18.91
N ASP A 49 -14.21 -17.66 19.39
CA ASP A 49 -13.25 -18.57 20.04
C ASP A 49 -13.89 -19.24 21.26
N GLY A 50 -13.81 -20.57 21.31
CA GLY A 50 -14.43 -21.38 22.37
C GLY A 50 -15.91 -21.73 22.15
N GLU A 51 -16.54 -21.25 21.06
CA GLU A 51 -17.92 -21.59 20.71
C GLU A 51 -18.08 -23.08 20.40
N LYS A 52 -19.14 -23.72 20.92
CA LYS A 52 -19.41 -25.14 20.64
C LYS A 52 -20.38 -25.28 19.47
N LEU A 53 -19.84 -25.61 18.30
CA LEU A 53 -20.63 -25.90 17.11
C LEU A 53 -20.84 -27.41 16.93
N SER A 54 -22.06 -27.79 16.58
CA SER A 54 -22.38 -29.17 16.19
C SER A 54 -21.84 -29.46 14.78
N LYS A 55 -21.67 -30.74 14.42
CA LYS A 55 -21.24 -31.12 13.06
C LYS A 55 -22.16 -30.57 11.98
N ALA A 56 -23.47 -30.61 12.21
CA ALA A 56 -24.46 -30.05 11.28
C ALA A 56 -24.32 -28.53 11.15
N ALA A 57 -24.13 -27.83 12.27
CA ALA A 57 -23.91 -26.38 12.26
C ALA A 57 -22.63 -25.99 11.52
N ILE A 58 -21.52 -26.73 11.72
CA ILE A 58 -20.27 -26.50 10.99
C ILE A 58 -20.51 -26.64 9.47
N LEU A 59 -21.21 -27.69 9.03
CA LEU A 59 -21.49 -27.89 7.60
C LEU A 59 -22.39 -26.78 7.03
N GLN A 60 -23.44 -26.41 7.76
CA GLN A 60 -24.38 -25.38 7.35
C GLN A 60 -23.70 -24.01 7.23
N GLN A 61 -22.99 -23.58 8.27
CA GLN A 61 -22.25 -22.31 8.27
C GLN A 61 -21.14 -22.30 7.21
N THR A 62 -20.49 -23.44 6.97
CA THR A 62 -19.52 -23.58 5.88
C THR A 62 -20.15 -23.31 4.52
N ALA A 63 -21.31 -23.94 4.25
CA ALA A 63 -22.01 -23.77 2.97
C ALA A 63 -22.47 -22.32 2.77
N GLU A 64 -23.04 -21.70 3.81
CA GLU A 64 -23.43 -20.29 3.81
C GLU A 64 -22.23 -19.36 3.60
N TYR A 65 -21.11 -19.65 4.27
CA TYR A 65 -19.90 -18.85 4.15
C TYR A 65 -19.30 -18.93 2.74
N ILE A 66 -19.21 -20.13 2.15
CA ILE A 66 -18.80 -20.31 0.75
C ILE A 66 -19.69 -19.49 -0.19
N PHE A 67 -21.01 -19.59 -0.04
CA PHE A 67 -21.96 -18.84 -0.85
C PHE A 67 -21.79 -17.32 -0.70
N SER A 68 -21.50 -16.84 0.51
CA SER A 68 -21.22 -15.41 0.76
C SER A 68 -19.92 -14.96 0.07
N LEU A 69 -18.85 -15.75 0.15
CA LEU A 69 -17.56 -15.48 -0.49
C LEU A 69 -17.68 -15.47 -2.01
N GLU A 70 -18.49 -16.35 -2.60
CA GLU A 70 -18.74 -16.39 -4.04
C GLU A 70 -19.48 -15.15 -4.54
N GLN A 71 -20.47 -14.67 -3.79
CA GLN A 71 -21.17 -13.43 -4.09
C GLN A 71 -20.23 -12.22 -3.98
N GLU A 72 -19.42 -12.17 -2.92
CA GLU A 72 -18.46 -11.09 -2.72
C GLU A 72 -17.39 -11.07 -3.81
N LYS A 73 -16.84 -12.22 -4.18
CA LYS A 73 -15.92 -12.36 -5.32
C LYS A 73 -16.53 -11.80 -6.60
N THR A 74 -17.79 -12.14 -6.90
CA THR A 74 -18.49 -11.65 -8.09
C THR A 74 -18.64 -10.13 -8.07
N ARG A 75 -19.03 -9.57 -6.91
CA ARG A 75 -19.14 -8.12 -6.71
C ARG A 75 -17.79 -7.41 -6.90
N LEU A 76 -16.72 -7.93 -6.29
CA LEU A 76 -15.37 -7.38 -6.42
C LEU A 76 -14.85 -7.44 -7.85
N LEU A 77 -15.12 -8.51 -8.60
CA LEU A 77 -14.77 -8.62 -10.01
C LEU A 77 -15.50 -7.56 -10.87
N GLN A 78 -16.78 -7.32 -10.60
CA GLN A 78 -17.53 -6.26 -11.28
C GLN A 78 -16.95 -4.87 -10.98
N GLN A 79 -16.62 -4.60 -9.72
CA GLN A 79 -15.97 -3.35 -9.31
C GLN A 79 -14.60 -3.17 -9.97
N ASN A 80 -13.75 -4.21 -9.96
CA ASN A 80 -12.46 -4.17 -10.65
C ASN A 80 -12.61 -3.92 -12.15
N THR A 81 -13.60 -4.53 -12.79
CA THR A 81 -13.88 -4.30 -14.22
C THR A 81 -14.32 -2.86 -14.48
N GLN A 82 -15.11 -2.25 -13.59
CA GLN A 82 -15.47 -0.83 -13.69
C GLN A 82 -14.26 0.08 -13.47
N LEU A 83 -13.44 -0.20 -12.47
CA LEU A 83 -12.22 0.57 -12.19
C LEU A 83 -11.22 0.48 -13.35
N LYS A 84 -11.01 -0.70 -13.92
CA LYS A 84 -10.19 -0.89 -15.14
C LYS A 84 -10.70 -0.04 -16.30
N ARG A 85 -12.02 0.05 -16.51
CA ARG A 85 -12.64 0.91 -17.54
C ARG A 85 -12.38 2.39 -17.27
N PHE A 86 -12.59 2.86 -16.04
CA PHE A 86 -12.29 4.25 -15.67
C PHE A 86 -10.81 4.56 -15.93
N ILE A 87 -9.89 3.70 -15.51
CA ILE A 87 -8.46 3.89 -15.74
C ILE A 87 -8.17 3.97 -17.24
N GLN A 88 -8.75 3.10 -18.08
CA GLN A 88 -8.57 3.14 -19.53
C GLN A 88 -9.10 4.44 -20.18
N GLU A 89 -10.23 4.97 -19.67
CA GLU A 89 -10.79 6.24 -20.11
C GLU A 89 -9.89 7.42 -19.72
N PHE A 90 -9.30 7.40 -18.52
CA PHE A 90 -8.38 8.45 -18.05
C PHE A 90 -6.95 8.32 -18.60
N SER A 91 -6.50 7.11 -19.00
CA SER A 91 -5.16 6.86 -19.54
C SER A 91 -5.02 7.16 -21.04
N GLY A 92 -6.00 7.82 -21.66
CA GLY A 92 -5.78 8.51 -22.95
C GLY A 92 -5.75 7.64 -24.20
N SER A 93 -6.58 6.60 -24.34
CA SER A 93 -6.88 6.07 -25.68
C SER A 93 -7.81 7.02 -26.44
N SER A 94 -7.22 8.07 -27.02
CA SER A 94 -7.85 8.81 -28.11
C SER A 94 -7.86 7.91 -29.37
N PRO A 95 -9.03 7.52 -29.92
CA PRO A 95 -9.11 6.58 -31.04
C PRO A 95 -8.73 7.25 -32.38
N LYS A 96 -7.47 7.68 -32.53
CA LYS A 96 -6.92 8.22 -33.79
C LYS A 96 -5.42 7.95 -33.92
N ARG A 97 -5.02 6.68 -34.01
CA ARG A 97 -3.75 6.26 -34.66
C ARG A 97 -3.74 4.75 -34.89
N ARG A 98 -4.58 4.29 -35.80
CA ARG A 98 -4.30 3.07 -36.58
C ARG A 98 -4.47 3.44 -38.05
N ARG A 99 -3.47 4.15 -38.59
CA ARG A 99 -3.19 4.04 -40.02
C ARG A 99 -2.29 2.82 -40.17
N ALA A 100 -2.82 1.86 -40.90
CA ALA A 100 -2.16 0.89 -41.75
C ALA A 100 -0.71 0.54 -41.37
N GLU A 101 -0.51 -0.69 -40.94
CA GLU A 101 0.39 -1.58 -41.67
C GLU A 101 -0.11 -3.02 -41.51
N ASP A 102 -0.39 -3.63 -42.66
CA ASP A 102 -0.67 -5.05 -42.83
C ASP A 102 0.48 -5.88 -42.25
N LYS A 103 0.19 -6.74 -41.27
CA LYS A 103 0.72 -8.12 -41.23
C LYS A 103 -0.29 -9.03 -40.55
N ASP A 104 -0.85 -9.90 -41.38
CA ASP A 104 -1.44 -11.19 -41.06
C ASP A 104 -0.46 -12.02 -40.22
N GLU A 105 -0.56 -11.93 -38.90
CA GLU A 105 -0.08 -12.99 -38.00
C GLU A 105 -1.21 -13.40 -37.06
N GLY A 106 -1.46 -14.71 -37.10
CA GLY A 106 -2.57 -15.43 -36.49
C GLY A 106 -2.90 -15.05 -35.05
N ILE A 107 -4.20 -15.16 -34.77
CA ILE A 107 -4.86 -15.38 -33.47
C ILE A 107 -3.89 -15.43 -32.26
N GLY A 108 -3.48 -14.25 -31.80
CA GLY A 108 -2.77 -14.08 -30.54
C GLY A 108 -3.76 -14.16 -29.38
N SER A 109 -3.51 -15.07 -28.44
CA SER A 109 -4.28 -15.19 -27.19
C SER A 109 -4.36 -13.84 -26.45
N PRO A 110 -5.53 -13.49 -25.87
CA PRO A 110 -5.72 -12.23 -25.14
C PRO A 110 -4.71 -11.96 -24.00
N ASP A 111 -4.03 -12.99 -23.47
CA ASP A 111 -3.09 -12.87 -22.34
C ASP A 111 -1.76 -12.17 -22.68
N ILE A 112 -1.27 -12.24 -23.94
CA ILE A 112 0.03 -11.65 -24.29
C ILE A 112 -0.03 -10.11 -24.29
N TRP A 113 -1.19 -9.55 -24.59
CA TRP A 113 -1.42 -8.10 -24.68
C TRP A 113 -1.45 -7.43 -23.30
N GLU A 114 -1.83 -8.15 -22.24
CA GLU A 114 -1.79 -7.62 -20.88
C GLU A 114 -0.36 -7.56 -20.34
N ASP A 115 0.51 -8.52 -20.71
CA ASP A 115 1.90 -8.58 -20.25
C ASP A 115 2.78 -7.53 -20.96
N GLU A 116 2.62 -7.33 -22.27
CA GLU A 116 3.31 -6.25 -23.00
C GLU A 116 2.95 -4.86 -22.47
N LYS A 117 1.67 -4.62 -22.14
CA LYS A 117 1.23 -3.36 -21.50
C LYS A 117 1.81 -3.19 -20.11
N ALA A 118 1.91 -4.28 -19.33
CA ALA A 118 2.51 -4.23 -18.01
C ALA A 118 4.01 -3.93 -18.08
N GLU A 119 4.71 -4.46 -19.09
CA GLU A 119 6.10 -4.11 -19.36
C GLU A 119 6.27 -2.65 -19.81
N ASP A 120 5.39 -2.13 -20.68
CA ASP A 120 5.44 -0.74 -21.11
C ASP A 120 5.22 0.23 -19.94
N LEU A 121 4.25 -0.07 -19.07
CA LEU A 121 4.04 0.70 -17.84
C LEU A 121 5.26 0.63 -16.91
N ARG A 122 5.92 -0.54 -16.79
CA ARG A 122 7.16 -0.67 -16.01
C ARG A 122 8.28 0.17 -16.61
N ARG A 123 8.44 0.17 -17.94
CA ARG A 123 9.43 0.99 -18.67
C ARG A 123 9.18 2.48 -18.42
N GLU A 124 7.94 2.94 -18.60
CA GLU A 124 7.54 4.33 -18.34
C GLU A 124 7.80 4.74 -16.88
N MET A 125 7.51 3.85 -15.93
CA MET A 125 7.75 4.12 -14.50
C MET A 125 9.24 4.28 -14.18
N ILE A 126 10.11 3.51 -14.84
CA ILE A 126 11.57 3.64 -14.71
C ILE A 126 12.04 4.97 -15.32
N GLU A 127 11.54 5.34 -16.49
CA GLU A 127 11.89 6.61 -17.15
C GLU A 127 11.45 7.82 -16.33
N LEU A 128 10.23 7.82 -15.80
CA LEU A 128 9.72 8.88 -14.94
C LEU A 128 10.55 9.02 -13.65
N ARG A 129 11.01 7.91 -13.05
CA ARG A 129 11.93 7.96 -11.91
C ARG A 129 13.25 8.62 -12.27
N GLN A 130 13.84 8.26 -13.41
CA GLN A 130 15.08 8.88 -13.87
C GLN A 130 14.91 10.37 -14.18
N GLN A 131 13.77 10.78 -14.74
CA GLN A 131 13.46 12.19 -14.96
C GLN A 131 13.34 12.94 -13.63
N LEU A 132 12.66 12.38 -12.64
CA LEU A 132 12.53 12.98 -11.31
C LEU A 132 13.89 13.15 -10.63
N ASP A 133 14.79 12.17 -10.73
CA ASP A 133 16.12 12.25 -10.14
C ASP A 133 16.99 13.31 -10.83
N LYS A 134 16.87 13.44 -12.16
CA LYS A 134 17.50 14.54 -12.91
C LYS A 134 16.97 15.90 -12.47
N GLU A 135 15.64 16.04 -12.32
CA GLU A 135 15.02 17.29 -11.88
C GLU A 135 15.47 17.66 -10.47
N ARG A 136 15.54 16.69 -9.55
CA ARG A 136 16.05 16.89 -8.18
C ARG A 136 17.50 17.36 -8.17
N SER A 137 18.35 16.76 -9.01
CA SER A 137 19.76 17.15 -9.14
C SER A 137 19.90 18.59 -9.66
N VAL A 138 19.15 18.94 -10.71
CA VAL A 138 19.14 20.30 -11.26
C VAL A 138 18.60 21.30 -10.24
N ARG A 139 17.53 20.95 -9.50
CA ARG A 139 16.98 21.79 -8.44
C ARG A 139 18.00 22.05 -7.35
N MET A 140 18.72 21.02 -6.90
CA MET A 140 19.78 21.16 -5.90
C MET A 140 20.89 22.12 -6.39
N MET A 141 21.34 21.99 -7.64
CA MET A 141 22.34 22.90 -8.22
C MET A 141 21.84 24.35 -8.29
N LEU A 142 20.58 24.56 -8.69
CA LEU A 142 20.00 25.90 -8.75
C LEU A 142 19.81 26.52 -7.35
N GLU A 143 19.38 25.73 -6.37
CA GLU A 143 19.27 26.17 -4.98
C GLU A 143 20.64 26.56 -4.40
N GLU A 144 21.70 25.85 -4.75
CA GLU A 144 23.06 26.20 -4.36
C GLU A 144 23.55 27.48 -5.03
N GLN A 145 23.26 27.68 -6.32
CA GLN A 145 23.55 28.93 -7.03
C GLN A 145 22.80 30.12 -6.42
N VAL A 146 21.50 29.96 -6.12
CA VAL A 146 20.70 31.01 -5.45
C VAL A 146 21.30 31.35 -4.10
N ARG A 147 21.61 30.35 -3.27
CA ARG A 147 22.22 30.56 -1.97
C ARG A 147 23.57 31.29 -2.07
N SER A 148 24.38 30.94 -3.07
CA SER A 148 25.65 31.63 -3.33
C SER A 148 25.45 33.08 -3.75
N LEU A 149 24.53 33.36 -4.67
CA LEU A 149 24.21 34.73 -5.10
C LEU A 149 23.66 35.57 -3.94
N GLU A 150 22.78 34.99 -3.13
CA GLU A 150 22.26 35.65 -1.93
C GLU A 150 23.38 35.96 -0.94
N ALA A 151 24.31 35.05 -0.71
CA ALA A 151 25.47 35.26 0.17
C ALA A 151 26.38 36.41 -0.32
N HIS A 152 26.53 36.58 -1.64
CA HIS A 152 27.30 37.70 -2.21
C HIS A 152 26.54 39.03 -2.14
N MET A 153 25.21 39.01 -2.18
CA MET A 153 24.38 40.22 -2.19
C MET A 153 23.98 40.71 -0.80
N TYR A 154 23.96 39.82 0.19
CA TYR A 154 23.62 40.15 1.58
C TYR A 154 24.52 41.23 2.21
N PRO A 155 25.85 41.21 2.02
CA PRO A 155 26.74 42.26 2.50
C PRO A 155 26.38 43.64 1.94
N GLU A 156 25.94 43.70 0.69
CA GLU A 156 25.63 44.96 0.02
C GLU A 156 24.27 45.52 0.47
N LYS A 157 23.27 44.64 0.67
CA LYS A 157 22.00 45.03 1.31
C LYS A 157 22.22 45.59 2.72
N LEU A 158 23.11 44.97 3.50
CA LEU A 158 23.46 45.45 4.86
C LEU A 158 24.15 46.82 4.82
N LYS A 159 25.07 47.07 3.88
CA LYS A 159 25.72 48.38 3.72
C LYS A 159 24.71 49.48 3.40
N VAL A 160 23.77 49.23 2.50
CA VAL A 160 22.73 50.22 2.14
C VAL A 160 21.86 50.56 3.35
N ILE A 161 21.43 49.55 4.12
CA ILE A 161 20.65 49.76 5.34
C ILE A 161 21.45 50.57 6.37
N ALA A 162 22.71 50.21 6.61
CA ALA A 162 23.57 50.91 7.56
C ALA A 162 23.76 52.39 7.17
N GLN A 163 23.96 52.66 5.87
CA GLN A 163 24.12 54.01 5.36
C GLN A 163 22.83 54.84 5.50
N GLN A 164 21.67 54.22 5.27
CA GLN A 164 20.37 54.88 5.43
C GLN A 164 20.07 55.22 6.90
N VAL A 165 20.41 54.32 7.83
CA VAL A 165 20.29 54.58 9.28
C VAL A 165 21.20 55.73 9.71
N GLN A 166 22.45 55.78 9.22
CA GLN A 166 23.35 56.91 9.48
C GLN A 166 22.78 58.25 8.99
N LEU A 167 22.19 58.27 7.79
CA LEU A 167 21.60 59.49 7.24
C LEU A 167 20.42 59.97 8.09
N GLN A 168 19.56 59.04 8.55
CA GLN A 168 18.44 59.37 9.44
C GLN A 168 18.92 59.96 10.76
N GLN A 169 19.94 59.35 11.40
CA GLN A 169 20.50 59.86 12.65
C GLN A 169 21.08 61.27 12.49
N GLN A 170 21.77 61.56 11.38
CA GLN A 170 22.26 62.91 11.10
C GLN A 170 21.12 63.92 10.92
N GLN A 171 20.08 63.57 10.17
CA GLN A 171 18.90 64.43 9.99
C GLN A 171 18.19 64.69 11.32
N GLU A 172 18.13 63.71 12.21
CA GLU A 172 17.53 63.84 13.53
C GLU A 172 18.36 64.73 14.45
N GLN A 173 19.70 64.60 14.45
CA GLN A 173 20.58 65.50 15.19
C GLN A 173 20.47 66.96 14.70
N VAL A 174 20.42 67.18 13.38
CA VAL A 174 20.24 68.53 12.82
C VAL A 174 18.90 69.12 13.27
N ARG A 175 17.83 68.30 13.30
CA ARG A 175 16.53 68.71 13.80
C ARG A 175 16.57 69.13 15.27
N LEU A 176 17.22 68.34 16.12
CA LEU A 176 17.37 68.62 17.55
C LEU A 176 18.17 69.90 17.78
N LEU A 177 19.31 70.08 17.09
CA LEU A 177 20.11 71.30 17.19
C LEU A 177 19.33 72.55 16.74
N HIS A 178 18.53 72.43 15.68
CA HIS A 178 17.68 73.52 15.23
C HIS A 178 16.60 73.87 16.27
N GLN A 179 15.99 72.85 16.88
CA GLN A 179 15.01 73.02 17.95
C GLN A 179 15.62 73.70 19.19
N GLU A 180 16.78 73.23 19.67
CA GLU A 180 17.51 73.86 20.79
C GLU A 180 17.87 75.32 20.48
N LYS A 181 18.24 75.62 19.24
CA LYS A 181 18.56 76.99 18.83
C LYS A 181 17.33 77.90 18.87
N LEU A 182 16.18 77.40 18.40
CA LEU A 182 14.91 78.10 18.49
C LEU A 182 14.49 78.35 19.94
N GLU A 183 14.64 77.34 20.81
CA GLU A 183 14.33 77.46 22.24
C GLU A 183 15.23 78.50 22.92
N ARG A 184 16.54 78.50 22.62
CA ARG A 184 17.48 79.54 23.11
C ARG A 184 17.11 80.94 22.61
N GLU A 185 16.76 81.10 21.34
CA GLU A 185 16.34 82.40 20.79
C GLU A 185 15.05 82.91 21.44
N GLN A 186 14.10 82.00 21.75
CA GLN A 186 12.88 82.34 22.49
C GLN A 186 13.17 82.77 23.94
N GLN A 187 14.08 82.08 24.63
CA GLN A 187 14.51 82.43 26.00
C GLN A 187 15.20 83.80 26.05
N ILE A 188 16.03 84.14 25.06
CA ILE A 188 16.69 85.46 24.99
C ILE A 188 15.68 86.58 24.72
N ARG A 189 14.62 86.34 23.94
CA ARG A 189 13.57 87.34 23.67
C ARG A 189 12.62 87.61 24.84
N THR A 190 12.63 86.76 25.87
CA THR A 190 11.70 86.83 27.01
C THR A 190 12.33 87.35 28.30
N GLN A 191 13.63 87.71 28.28
CA GLN A 191 14.34 88.45 29.32
C GLN A 191 14.55 89.91 28.89
#